data_AF-A0A2M7DXJ0-F1
#
_entry.id   AF-A0A2M7DXJ0-F1
#
_cell.length_a   1.000
_cell.length_b   1.000
_cell.length_c   1.000
_cell.angle_alpha   90.00
_cell.angle_beta   90.00
_cell.angle_gamma   90.00
#
_symmetry.space_group_name_H-M   'P 1'
#
loop_
_entity.id
_entity.type
_entity.pdbx_description
1 polymer ?
#
loop_
_entity_poly.entity_id
_entity_poly.type
_entity_poly.pdbx_seq_one_letter_code
_entity_poly.pdbx_strand_id
1 'polypeptide(L)'
;MQLQVIQKKIYEIRGQKVMLDFDLAILYEVETRVLKQAVRRNLDIFPDDFMFQLNKKEWHELITNCDKLPVKIKHNPGTPLAFTEHGVTMLTNVLKSKKARQTSVAIVRAFIA
;
A
#
# COMPACT_ATOMS: atom_id res chain seq x y z
N MET A 1 -18.05 6.67 6.39
CA MET A 1 -17.06 7.76 6.12
C MET A 1 -15.64 7.25 5.86
N GLN A 2 -15.08 6.28 6.60
CA GLN A 2 -13.69 5.82 6.36
C GLN A 2 -13.44 5.12 5.02
N LEU A 3 -14.43 4.39 4.49
CA LEU A 3 -14.30 3.62 3.24
C LEU A 3 -13.98 4.49 2.01
N GLN A 4 -14.63 5.64 1.86
CA GLN A 4 -14.39 6.57 0.74
C GLN A 4 -12.96 7.13 0.74
N VAL A 5 -12.35 7.32 1.91
CA VAL A 5 -10.97 7.80 2.03
C VAL A 5 -9.99 6.71 1.61
N ILE A 6 -10.28 5.45 1.98
CA ILE A 6 -9.48 4.28 1.61
C ILE A 6 -9.58 4.02 0.10
N GLN A 7 -10.78 4.04 -0.48
CA GLN A 7 -10.99 3.85 -1.92
C GLN A 7 -10.22 4.88 -2.76
N LYS A 8 -10.11 6.13 -2.29
CA LYS A 8 -9.31 7.17 -2.97
C LYS A 8 -7.81 6.90 -2.99
N LYS A 9 -7.32 5.95 -2.19
CA LYS A 9 -5.92 5.51 -2.09
C LYS A 9 -5.68 4.16 -2.78
N ILE A 10 -6.70 3.62 -3.46
CA ILE A 10 -6.56 2.44 -4.31
C ILE A 10 -6.22 2.94 -5.71
N TYR A 11 -5.14 2.40 -6.26
CA TYR A 11 -4.62 2.69 -7.59
C TYR A 11 -4.73 1.45 -8.46
N GLU A 12 -4.84 1.65 -9.77
CA GLU A 12 -4.81 0.55 -10.73
C GLU A 12 -3.45 0.54 -11.43
N ILE A 13 -2.67 -0.52 -11.21
CA ILE A 13 -1.32 -0.66 -11.75
C ILE A 13 -1.20 -2.09 -12.29
N ARG A 14 -0.74 -2.24 -13.54
CA ARG A 14 -0.67 -3.54 -14.24
C ARG A 14 -2.02 -4.29 -14.29
N GLY A 15 -3.13 -3.56 -14.32
CA GLY A 15 -4.49 -4.13 -14.28
C GLY A 15 -4.88 -4.74 -12.92
N GLN A 16 -4.11 -4.46 -11.86
CA GLN A 16 -4.40 -4.87 -10.50
C GLN A 16 -4.72 -3.65 -9.64
N LYS A 17 -5.75 -3.77 -8.80
CA LYS A 17 -6.01 -2.81 -7.73
C LYS A 17 -4.92 -2.98 -6.66
N VAL A 18 -4.22 -1.89 -6.36
CA VAL A 18 -3.14 -1.88 -5.38
C VAL A 18 -3.19 -0.64 -4.49
N MET A 19 -2.62 -0.76 -3.29
CA MET A 19 -2.38 0.35 -2.38
C MET A 19 -0.88 0.50 -2.12
N LEU A 20 -0.41 1.74 -2.03
CA LEU A 20 1.02 2.04 -1.88
C LEU A 20 1.46 2.00 -0.42
N ASP A 21 2.72 1.64 -0.19
CA ASP A 21 3.33 1.50 1.14
C ASP A 21 3.13 2.72 2.06
N PHE A 22 3.24 3.93 1.55
CA PHE A 22 3.07 5.16 2.33
C PHE A 22 1.62 5.40 2.73
N ASP A 23 0.66 5.02 1.89
CA ASP A 23 -0.77 5.10 2.22
C ASP A 23 -1.13 4.08 3.29
N LEU A 24 -0.64 2.85 3.15
CA LEU A 24 -0.80 1.80 4.16
C LEU A 24 -0.15 2.20 5.48
N ALA A 25 1.04 2.77 5.44
CA ALA A 25 1.73 3.27 6.63
C ALA A 25 0.87 4.31 7.39
N ILE A 26 0.28 5.27 6.68
CA ILE A 26 -0.63 6.26 7.27
C ILE A 26 -1.88 5.59 7.87
N LEU A 27 -2.51 4.66 7.13
CA LEU A 27 -3.72 3.97 7.57
C LEU A 27 -3.49 3.06 8.78
N TYR A 28 -2.30 2.47 8.88
CA TYR A 28 -1.89 1.64 10.00
C TYR A 28 -1.25 2.43 11.15
N GLU A 29 -1.10 3.74 11.01
CA GLU A 29 -0.45 4.61 12.00
C GLU A 29 0.99 4.15 12.33
N VAL A 30 1.72 3.71 11.31
CA VAL A 30 3.12 3.30 11.40
C VAL A 30 3.97 4.12 10.43
N GLU A 31 5.28 4.19 10.68
CA GLU A 31 6.19 4.79 9.72
C GLU A 31 6.36 3.88 8.49
N THR A 32 6.49 4.49 7.30
CA THR A 32 6.74 3.77 6.05
C THR A 32 8.01 2.92 6.12
N ARG A 33 9.04 3.40 6.84
CA ARG A 33 10.28 2.64 7.07
C ARG A 33 10.04 1.37 7.89
N VAL A 34 9.21 1.46 8.94
CA VAL A 34 8.85 0.33 9.79
C VAL A 34 8.06 -0.70 8.99
N LEU A 35 7.08 -0.27 8.20
CA LEU A 35 6.30 -1.15 7.32
C LEU A 35 7.21 -1.90 6.33
N LYS A 36 8.10 -1.18 5.63
CA LYS A 36 9.09 -1.79 4.71
C LYS A 36 10.01 -2.78 5.40
N GLN A 37 10.48 -2.45 6.60
CA GLN A 37 11.34 -3.34 7.37
C GLN A 37 10.59 -4.62 7.77
N ALA A 38 9.34 -4.50 8.17
CA ALA A 38 8.52 -5.63 8.58
C ALA A 38 8.22 -6.56 7.39
N VAL A 39 7.94 -6.01 6.20
CA VAL A 39 7.80 -6.77 4.95
C VAL A 39 9.10 -7.49 4.59
N ARG A 40 10.24 -6.79 4.61
CA ARG A 40 11.55 -7.38 4.31
C ARG A 40 11.94 -8.53 5.23
N ARG A 41 11.47 -8.53 6.48
CA ARG A 41 11.72 -9.61 7.45
C ARG A 41 10.85 -10.84 7.21
N ASN A 42 9.75 -10.71 6.48
CA ASN A 42 8.76 -11.76 6.26
C ASN A 42 8.49 -11.93 4.75
N LEU A 43 9.52 -11.82 3.90
CA LEU A 43 9.35 -11.93 2.44
C LEU A 43 8.80 -13.28 2.00
N ASP A 44 8.98 -14.32 2.82
CA ASP A 44 8.45 -15.66 2.62
C ASP A 44 6.92 -15.71 2.49
N ILE A 45 6.22 -14.73 3.07
CA ILE A 45 4.75 -14.62 3.01
C ILE A 45 4.25 -13.53 2.03
N PHE A 46 5.15 -12.96 1.22
CA PHE A 46 4.83 -11.95 0.21
C PHE A 46 5.31 -12.40 -1.18
N PRO A 47 4.59 -13.33 -1.83
CA PRO A 47 4.83 -13.66 -3.23
C PRO A 47 4.51 -12.48 -4.18
N ASP A 48 4.96 -12.58 -5.42
CA ASP A 48 4.93 -11.49 -6.41
C ASP A 48 3.51 -10.99 -6.77
N ASP A 49 2.49 -11.81 -6.53
CA ASP A 49 1.06 -11.48 -6.69
C ASP A 49 0.46 -10.74 -5.48
N PHE A 50 1.15 -10.73 -4.34
CA PHE A 50 0.71 -10.06 -3.12
C PHE A 50 1.31 -8.65 -3.02
N MET A 51 2.57 -8.51 -3.42
CA MET A 51 3.22 -7.22 -3.48
C MET A 51 4.29 -7.17 -4.56
N PHE A 52 4.52 -5.98 -5.10
CA PHE A 52 5.61 -5.72 -6.03
C PHE A 52 6.10 -4.29 -5.87
N GLN A 53 7.34 -4.05 -6.28
CA GLN A 53 7.87 -2.70 -6.34
C GLN A 53 7.53 -2.06 -7.69
N LEU A 54 7.07 -0.81 -7.69
CA LEU A 54 6.85 -0.07 -8.92
C LEU A 54 8.18 0.19 -9.63
N ASN A 55 8.14 0.13 -10.96
CA ASN A 55 9.23 0.60 -11.80
C ASN A 55 9.23 2.13 -11.88
N LYS A 56 10.37 2.73 -12.22
CA LYS A 56 10.47 4.19 -12.37
C LYS A 56 9.48 4.75 -13.38
N LYS A 57 9.20 4.02 -14.47
CA LYS A 57 8.21 4.42 -15.49
C LYS A 57 6.80 4.45 -14.92
N GLU A 58 6.37 3.34 -14.30
CA GLU A 58 5.06 3.22 -13.65
C GLU A 58 4.86 4.28 -12.56
N TRP A 59 5.91 4.56 -11.80
CA TRP A 59 5.88 5.61 -10.79
C TRP A 59 5.71 7.00 -11.39
N HIS A 60 6.43 7.33 -12.47
CA HIS A 60 6.26 8.62 -13.16
C HIS A 60 4.86 8.74 -13.77
N GLU A 61 4.37 7.69 -14.44
CA GLU A 61 3.02 7.66 -15.00
C GLU A 61 1.96 7.86 -13.91
N LEU A 62 2.13 7.21 -12.76
CA LEU A 62 1.22 7.38 -11.63
C LEU A 62 1.30 8.79 -11.05
N ILE A 63 2.48 9.41 -10.94
CA ILE A 63 2.62 10.81 -10.53
C ILE A 63 1.92 11.76 -11.50
N THR A 64 2.06 11.52 -12.80
CA THR A 64 1.46 12.35 -13.86
C THR A 64 -0.07 12.22 -13.86
N ASN A 65 -0.58 11.00 -13.68
CA ASN A 65 -2.02 10.74 -13.74
C ASN A 65 -2.74 10.98 -12.41
N CYS A 66 -2.04 10.92 -11.27
CA CYS A 66 -2.61 11.13 -9.95
C CYS A 66 -2.08 12.42 -9.28
N ASP A 67 -2.93 13.45 -9.29
CA ASP A 67 -2.69 14.68 -8.52
C ASP A 67 -2.75 14.50 -6.99
N LYS A 68 -3.33 13.39 -6.52
CA LYS A 68 -3.60 13.12 -5.10
C LYS A 68 -2.38 12.66 -4.30
N LEU A 69 -1.23 12.49 -4.95
CA LEU A 69 0.00 12.00 -4.29
C LEU A 69 0.66 13.11 -3.43
N PRO A 70 1.20 12.78 -2.25
CA PRO A 70 1.91 13.75 -1.44
C PRO A 70 3.13 14.34 -2.17
N VAL A 71 3.25 15.67 -2.21
CA VAL A 71 4.35 16.39 -2.89
C VAL A 71 5.73 15.90 -2.44
N LYS A 72 5.89 15.56 -1.15
CA LYS A 72 7.14 15.02 -0.61
C LYS A 72 7.54 13.66 -1.21
N ILE A 73 6.57 12.85 -1.63
CA ILE A 73 6.82 11.51 -2.20
C ILE A 73 7.01 11.59 -3.72
N LYS A 74 6.39 12.57 -4.40
CA LYS A 74 6.57 12.81 -5.85
C LYS A 74 8.06 12.99 -6.24
N HIS A 75 8.88 13.56 -5.36
CA HIS A 75 10.31 13.80 -5.60
C HIS A 75 11.24 12.78 -4.95
N ASN A 76 10.71 11.73 -4.32
CA ASN A 76 11.54 10.71 -3.69
C ASN A 76 12.16 9.79 -4.76
N PRO A 77 13.48 9.58 -4.78
CA PRO A 77 14.14 8.73 -5.79
C PRO A 77 13.79 7.25 -5.68
N GLY A 78 13.28 6.80 -4.54
CA GLY A 78 12.85 5.41 -4.31
C GLY A 78 11.41 5.17 -4.74
N THR A 79 11.19 4.16 -5.59
CA THR A 79 9.84 3.75 -5.98
C THR A 79 9.12 3.04 -4.82
N PRO A 80 7.81 3.28 -4.65
CA PRO A 80 7.04 2.64 -3.58
C PRO A 80 6.81 1.15 -3.85
N LEU A 81 6.55 0.41 -2.78
CA LEU A 81 5.95 -0.92 -2.87
C LEU A 81 4.44 -0.78 -3.02
N ALA A 82 3.86 -1.55 -3.94
CA ALA A 82 2.44 -1.75 -4.11
C ALA A 82 2.01 -3.07 -3.47
N PHE A 83 0.87 -3.05 -2.80
CA PHE A 83 0.26 -4.22 -2.17
C PHE A 83 -1.13 -4.42 -2.74
N THR A 84 -1.43 -5.65 -3.15
CA THR A 84 -2.79 -6.06 -3.52
C THR A 84 -3.63 -6.29 -2.27
N GLU A 85 -4.93 -6.57 -2.42
CA GLU A 85 -5.81 -6.97 -1.31
C GLU A 85 -5.22 -8.13 -0.48
N HIS A 86 -4.60 -9.10 -1.16
CA HIS A 86 -3.92 -10.23 -0.53
C HIS A 86 -2.69 -9.78 0.27
N GLY A 87 -1.86 -8.91 -0.31
CA GLY A 87 -0.72 -8.32 0.39
C GLY A 87 -1.11 -7.51 1.63
N VAL A 88 -2.19 -6.72 1.54
CA VAL A 88 -2.76 -5.98 2.67
C VAL A 88 -3.20 -6.95 3.77
N THR A 89 -3.81 -8.07 3.41
CA THR A 89 -4.21 -9.10 4.36
C THR A 89 -2.98 -9.66 5.09
N MET A 90 -1.88 -9.94 4.39
CA MET A 90 -0.65 -10.43 5.00
C MET A 90 0.02 -9.42 5.95
N LEU A 91 -0.14 -8.11 5.71
CA LEU A 91 0.36 -7.08 6.63
C LEU A 91 -0.25 -7.18 8.04
N THR A 92 -1.46 -7.75 8.19
CA THR A 92 -2.06 -7.97 9.53
C THR A 92 -1.22 -8.92 10.39
N ASN A 93 -0.67 -9.97 9.77
CA ASN A 93 0.13 -10.99 10.44
C ASN A 93 1.48 -10.42 10.91
N VAL A 94 1.97 -9.43 10.18
CA VAL A 94 3.26 -8.79 10.41
C VAL A 94 3.17 -7.67 11.46
N LEU A 95 2.20 -6.76 11.34
CA LEU A 95 2.12 -5.56 12.18
C LEU A 95 1.56 -5.81 13.59
N LYS A 96 0.78 -6.90 13.79
CA LYS A 96 0.25 -7.39 15.08
C LYS A 96 -0.51 -6.39 15.98
N SER A 97 -0.72 -5.14 15.54
CA SER A 97 -1.42 -4.11 16.31
C SER A 97 -2.94 -4.24 16.22
N LYS A 98 -3.65 -3.89 17.29
CA LYS A 98 -5.13 -3.89 17.30
C LYS A 98 -5.69 -2.96 16.21
N LYS A 99 -5.06 -1.80 16.03
CA LYS A 99 -5.45 -0.83 15.02
C LYS A 99 -5.20 -1.35 13.61
N ALA A 100 -4.04 -1.95 13.36
CA ALA A 100 -3.70 -2.53 12.06
C ALA A 100 -4.70 -3.61 11.63
N ARG A 101 -5.12 -4.49 12.57
CA ARG A 101 -6.15 -5.49 12.31
C ARG A 101 -7.49 -4.88 11.90
N GLN A 102 -7.97 -3.87 12.64
CA GLN A 102 -9.24 -3.19 12.32
C GLN A 102 -9.18 -2.45 10.98
N THR A 103 -8.09 -1.71 10.73
CA THR A 103 -7.88 -0.98 9.48
C THR A 103 -7.81 -1.94 8.29
N SER A 104 -7.16 -3.09 8.43
CA SER A 104 -7.01 -4.05 7.32
C SER A 104 -8.35 -4.58 6.84
N VAL A 105 -9.28 -4.87 7.76
CA VAL A 105 -10.65 -5.28 7.40
C VAL A 105 -11.35 -4.18 6.59
N ALA A 106 -11.17 -2.90 6.96
CA ALA A 106 -11.74 -1.78 6.22
C ALA A 106 -11.08 -1.62 4.83
N ILE A 107 -9.78 -1.87 4.72
CA ILE A 107 -9.06 -1.83 3.46
C ILE A 107 -9.55 -2.93 2.52
N VAL A 108 -9.58 -4.19 2.97
CA VAL A 108 -10.08 -5.33 2.19
C VAL A 108 -11.50 -5.08 1.68
N ARG A 109 -12.40 -4.56 2.53
CA ARG A 109 -13.75 -4.18 2.11
C ARG A 109 -13.77 -3.11 1.01
N ALA A 110 -12.81 -2.18 1.02
CA ALA A 110 -12.70 -1.14 0.00
C ALA A 110 -12.15 -1.65 -1.34
N PHE A 111 -11.46 -2.79 -1.38
CA PHE A 111 -11.02 -3.43 -2.62
C PHE A 111 -12.18 -4.12 -3.35
N ILE A 112 -13.11 -4.71 -2.58
CA ILE A 112 -14.27 -5.46 -3.06
C ILE A 112 -15.45 -4.53 -3.44
N ALA A 113 -15.67 -3.45 -2.68
CA ALA A 113 -16.76 -2.50 -2.89
C ALA A 113 -16.53 -1.57 -4.09
#